data_AF-A0A6B3I5N8-F1
#
_entry.id   AF-A0A6B3I5N8-F1
#
_cell.length_a   1.000
_cell.length_b   1.000
_cell.length_c   1.000
_cell.angle_alpha   90.00
_cell.angle_beta   90.00
_cell.angle_gamma   90.00
#
_symmetry.space_group_name_H-M   'P 1'
#
loop_
_entity.id
_entity.type
_entity.pdbx_description
1 polymer ?
#
loop_
_entity_poly.entity_id
_entity_poly.type
_entity_poly.pdbx_seq_one_letter_code
_entity_poly.pdbx_strand_id
1 'polypeptide(L)'
;LGSVAADIPFGRRLARTETAVVAYTLRYEGEVSWQHERRVTTALRAYLLHVRFHPRAVPSGCWGYHRTRIGADPCQRQPVPVDAFHTTHFLPTRCVPGVYGIEWAWPD
;
A
#
# COMPACT_ATOMS: atom_id res chain seq x y z
N LEU A 1 -15.89 -8.55 9.93
CA LEU A 1 -15.02 -7.60 9.21
C LEU A 1 -15.85 -6.38 8.85
N GLY A 2 -15.48 -5.21 9.37
CA GLY A 2 -16.08 -3.95 8.93
C GLY A 2 -15.48 -3.54 7.59
N SER A 3 -16.31 -3.13 6.64
CA SER A 3 -15.87 -2.52 5.38
C SER A 3 -16.49 -1.13 5.26
N VAL A 4 -15.74 -0.22 4.65
CA VAL A 4 -16.24 1.11 4.26
C VAL A 4 -16.11 1.19 2.75
N ALA A 5 -17.19 1.58 2.08
CA ALA A 5 -17.22 1.86 0.66
C ALA A 5 -17.56 3.34 0.46
N ALA A 6 -16.86 3.99 -0.48
CA ALA A 6 -17.10 5.36 -0.86
C ALA A 6 -16.87 5.50 -2.37
N ASP A 7 -17.79 6.19 -3.05
CA ASP A 7 -17.66 6.52 -4.46
C ASP A 7 -17.08 7.93 -4.62
N ILE A 8 -16.07 8.07 -5.49
CA ILE A 8 -15.43 9.35 -5.80
C ILE A 8 -15.64 9.66 -7.29
N PRO A 9 -16.68 10.41 -7.67
CA PRO A 9 -16.95 10.75 -9.07
C PRO A 9 -15.95 11.79 -9.60
N PHE A 10 -15.57 11.69 -10.87
CA PHE A 10 -14.64 12.64 -11.52
C PHE A 10 -15.27 13.96 -11.97
N GLY A 11 -16.56 14.19 -11.71
CA GLY A 11 -17.31 15.39 -12.11
C GLY A 11 -17.58 15.52 -13.62
N ARG A 12 -16.76 14.88 -14.46
CA ARG A 12 -16.94 14.80 -15.92
C ARG A 12 -16.31 13.53 -16.48
N ARG A 13 -16.61 13.24 -17.74
CA ARG A 13 -15.93 12.17 -18.50
C ARG A 13 -14.47 12.58 -18.78
N LEU A 14 -13.54 11.66 -18.54
CA LEU A 14 -12.14 11.83 -18.92
C LEU A 14 -11.94 11.50 -20.40
N ALA A 15 -11.16 12.32 -21.09
CA ALA A 15 -10.72 12.05 -22.45
C ALA A 15 -9.64 10.96 -22.47
N ARG A 16 -9.41 10.37 -23.65
CA ARG A 16 -8.26 9.47 -23.85
C ARG A 16 -6.97 10.22 -23.50
N THR A 17 -6.04 9.54 -22.84
CA THR A 17 -4.75 10.06 -22.33
C THR A 17 -4.83 11.14 -21.25
N GLU A 18 -6.03 11.50 -20.81
CA GLU A 18 -6.20 12.40 -19.68
C GLU A 18 -5.92 11.70 -18.36
N THR A 19 -5.35 12.44 -17.40
CA THR A 19 -5.08 11.96 -16.04
C THR A 19 -5.94 12.73 -15.05
N ALA A 20 -6.55 12.00 -14.11
CA ALA A 20 -7.20 12.59 -12.94
C ALA A 20 -6.48 12.13 -11.68
N VAL A 21 -6.36 13.02 -10.70
CA VAL A 21 -5.81 12.71 -9.37
C VAL A 21 -6.97 12.53 -8.41
N VAL A 22 -6.99 11.40 -7.72
CA VAL A 22 -7.93 11.13 -6.63
C VAL A 22 -7.16 11.14 -5.33
N ALA A 23 -7.36 12.19 -4.52
CA ALA A 23 -6.78 12.31 -3.20
C ALA A 23 -7.87 12.12 -2.15
N TYR A 24 -7.62 11.23 -1.20
CA TYR A 24 -8.52 10.98 -0.07
C TYR A 24 -7.69 10.65 1.16
N THR A 25 -8.30 10.78 2.33
CA THR A 25 -7.70 10.39 3.61
C THR A 25 -8.69 9.50 4.35
N LEU A 26 -8.22 8.32 4.74
CA LEU A 26 -8.93 7.44 5.66
C LEU A 26 -8.29 7.61 7.04
N ARG A 27 -9.12 7.85 8.06
CA ARG A 27 -8.70 7.82 9.46
C ARG A 27 -9.27 6.55 10.07
N TYR A 28 -8.38 5.74 10.64
CA TYR A 28 -8.74 4.51 11.30
C TYR A 28 -8.28 4.60 12.75
N GLU A 29 -9.20 4.37 13.67
CA GLU A 29 -8.93 4.23 15.10
C GLU A 29 -9.20 2.78 15.45
N GLY A 30 -8.14 2.06 15.79
CA GLY A 30 -8.21 0.63 16.09
C GLY A 30 -6.87 0.11 16.55
N GLU A 31 -6.68 -1.20 16.40
CA GLU A 31 -5.48 -1.88 16.87
C GLU A 31 -4.25 -1.50 16.05
N VAL A 32 -3.08 -1.79 16.62
CA VAL A 32 -1.79 -1.66 15.95
C VAL A 32 -1.82 -2.47 14.66
N SER A 33 -1.27 -1.91 13.58
CA SER A 33 -1.11 -2.66 12.33
C SER A 33 0.32 -3.21 12.21
N TRP A 34 0.45 -4.30 11.46
CA TRP A 34 1.72 -4.92 11.07
C TRP A 34 1.93 -4.92 9.55
N GLN A 35 0.95 -4.39 8.81
CA GLN A 35 1.00 -4.33 7.34
C GLN A 35 0.14 -3.22 6.76
N HIS A 36 0.49 -2.78 5.57
CA HIS A 36 -0.33 -1.94 4.73
C HIS A 36 -0.38 -2.54 3.32
N GLU A 37 -1.59 -2.77 2.82
CA GLU A 37 -1.81 -3.45 1.54
C GLU A 37 -2.65 -2.62 0.57
N ARG A 38 -2.37 -2.80 -0.72
CA ARG A 38 -3.23 -2.38 -1.82
C ARG A 38 -3.61 -3.57 -2.68
N ARG A 39 -4.92 -3.78 -2.82
CA ARG A 39 -5.46 -4.63 -3.89
C ARG A 39 -5.39 -3.89 -5.22
N VAL A 40 -4.80 -4.55 -6.20
CA VAL A 40 -4.72 -4.11 -7.60
C VAL A 40 -5.61 -5.04 -8.41
N THR A 41 -6.67 -4.48 -9.01
CA THR A 41 -7.68 -5.26 -9.77
C THR A 41 -7.47 -5.21 -11.28
N THR A 42 -6.57 -4.35 -11.76
CA THR A 42 -6.18 -4.22 -13.16
C THR A 42 -4.67 -3.99 -13.26
N ALA A 43 -4.05 -4.31 -14.40
CA ALA A 43 -2.62 -4.13 -14.57
C ALA A 43 -2.21 -2.64 -14.43
N LEU A 44 -1.17 -2.37 -13.66
CA LEU A 44 -0.61 -1.02 -13.48
C LEU A 44 0.82 -0.98 -14.00
N ARG A 45 1.20 0.14 -14.62
CA ARG A 45 2.60 0.34 -15.04
C ARG A 45 3.54 0.40 -13.84
N ALA A 46 3.13 1.07 -12.78
CA ALA A 46 3.82 1.12 -11.50
C ALA A 46 2.83 1.49 -10.39
N TYR A 47 3.16 1.12 -9.15
CA TYR A 47 2.41 1.53 -7.98
C TYR A 47 3.37 1.83 -6.84
N LEU A 48 3.32 3.04 -6.29
CA LEU A 48 4.11 3.41 -5.11
C LEU A 48 3.29 3.14 -3.85
N LEU A 49 3.75 2.19 -3.04
CA LEU A 49 3.27 1.99 -1.68
C LEU A 49 4.27 2.64 -0.73
N HIS A 50 3.81 3.57 0.10
CA HIS A 50 4.67 4.37 0.95
C HIS A 50 4.04 4.46 2.34
N VAL A 51 4.82 4.15 3.36
CA VAL A 51 4.39 4.16 4.76
C VAL A 51 5.31 5.10 5.52
N ARG A 52 4.72 6.00 6.31
CA ARG A 52 5.44 6.86 7.26
C ARG A 52 5.05 6.45 8.67
N PHE A 53 6.05 6.09 9.45
CA PHE A 53 5.90 5.70 10.84
C PHE A 53 5.92 6.92 11.77
N HIS A 54 5.29 6.80 12.93
CA HIS A 54 5.42 7.81 13.98
C HIS A 54 6.87 7.78 14.52
N PRO A 55 7.51 8.93 14.81
CA PRO A 55 8.92 8.95 15.25
C PRO A 55 9.21 8.15 16.54
N ARG A 56 8.18 7.87 17.35
CA ARG A 56 8.27 7.05 18.56
C ARG A 56 7.87 5.57 18.37
N ALA A 57 7.53 5.18 17.15
CA ALA A 57 7.12 3.82 16.80
C ALA A 57 7.78 3.46 15.46
N VAL A 58 9.09 3.25 15.50
CA VAL A 58 9.89 2.87 14.32
C VAL A 58 10.05 1.35 14.32
N PRO A 59 9.75 0.66 13.20
CA PRO A 59 9.83 -0.81 13.15
C PRO A 59 11.29 -1.30 13.17
N SER A 60 11.47 -2.54 13.64
CA SER A 60 12.77 -3.24 13.63
C SER A 60 13.14 -3.78 12.24
N GLY A 61 12.15 -3.96 11.36
CA GLY A 61 12.35 -4.33 9.96
C GLY A 61 11.07 -4.20 9.14
N CYS A 62 11.23 -4.00 7.84
CA CYS A 62 10.13 -3.93 6.87
C CYS A 62 10.42 -4.78 5.62
N TRP A 63 9.36 -5.37 5.06
CA TRP A 63 9.44 -6.18 3.85
C TRP A 63 8.30 -5.86 2.89
N GLY A 64 8.64 -5.64 1.62
CA GLY A 64 7.67 -5.54 0.53
C GLY A 64 7.36 -6.92 -0.02
N TYR A 65 6.10 -7.16 -0.42
CA TYR A 65 5.67 -8.44 -0.99
C TYR A 65 4.52 -8.28 -1.98
N HIS A 66 4.26 -9.36 -2.72
CA HIS A 66 3.12 -9.50 -3.61
C HIS A 66 2.39 -10.82 -3.36
N ARG A 67 1.05 -10.81 -3.28
CA ARG A 67 0.21 -12.03 -3.26
C ARG A 67 -0.63 -12.08 -4.53
N THR A 68 -0.76 -13.25 -5.13
CA THR A 68 -1.59 -13.43 -6.35
C THR A 68 -3.07 -13.18 -6.10
N ARG A 69 -3.53 -13.38 -4.86
CA ARG A 69 -4.89 -13.08 -4.39
C ARG A 69 -4.89 -12.83 -2.88
N ILE A 70 -5.98 -12.27 -2.36
CA ILE A 70 -6.20 -12.12 -0.92
C ILE A 70 -6.08 -13.50 -0.25
N GLY A 71 -5.29 -13.58 0.81
CA GLY A 71 -5.07 -14.79 1.60
C GLY A 71 -4.11 -15.83 0.98
N ALA A 72 -3.59 -15.62 -0.24
CA ALA A 72 -2.51 -16.47 -0.76
C ALA A 72 -1.16 -16.10 -0.14
N ASP A 73 -0.22 -17.02 -0.09
CA ASP A 73 1.12 -16.78 0.46
C ASP A 73 1.87 -15.64 -0.25
N PRO A 74 2.71 -14.87 0.47
CA PRO A 74 3.46 -13.78 -0.11
C PRO A 74 4.57 -14.34 -1.02
N CYS A 75 4.54 -13.91 -2.28
CA CYS A 75 5.63 -14.09 -3.22
C CYS A 75 6.61 -12.91 -3.11
N GLN A 76 7.89 -13.17 -3.43
CA GLN A 76 8.91 -12.13 -3.63
C GLN A 76 9.05 -11.17 -2.44
N ARG A 77 9.01 -11.72 -1.23
CA ARG A 77 9.26 -10.97 0.00
C ARG A 77 10.69 -10.42 -0.02
N GLN A 78 10.85 -9.11 0.03
CA GLN A 78 12.14 -8.45 -0.04
C GLN A 78 12.27 -7.34 1.01
N PRO A 79 13.45 -7.12 1.60
CA PRO A 79 13.66 -6.02 2.53
C PRO A 79 13.37 -4.67 1.86
N VAL A 80 12.68 -3.78 2.58
CA VAL A 80 12.47 -2.38 2.18
C VAL A 80 12.93 -1.48 3.32
N PRO A 81 14.10 -0.82 3.21
CA PRO A 81 14.69 -0.12 4.35
C PRO A 81 13.82 1.06 4.81
N VAL A 82 13.89 1.34 6.11
CA VAL A 82 13.35 2.58 6.68
C VAL A 82 14.41 3.66 6.53
N ASP A 83 14.03 4.81 5.96
CA ASP A 83 14.93 5.94 5.76
C ASP A 83 15.00 6.86 6.99
N ALA A 84 15.82 7.91 6.88
CA ALA A 84 16.01 8.89 7.95
C ALA A 84 14.75 9.71 8.30
N PHE A 85 13.70 9.66 7.47
CA PHE A 85 12.43 10.34 7.70
C PHE A 85 11.37 9.42 8.32
N HIS A 86 11.78 8.24 8.81
CA HIS A 86 10.91 7.19 9.32
C HIS A 86 9.90 6.70 8.27
N THR A 87 10.34 6.63 7.01
CA THR A 87 9.50 6.13 5.92
C THR A 87 10.07 4.88 5.28
N THR A 88 9.20 4.03 4.76
CA THR A 88 9.58 2.91 3.90
C THR A 88 8.68 2.89 2.68
N HIS A 89 9.21 2.43 1.54
CA HIS A 89 8.44 2.36 0.31
C HIS A 89 8.73 1.09 -0.48
N PHE A 90 7.73 0.70 -1.26
CA PHE A 90 7.79 -0.40 -2.20
C PHE A 90 7.22 0.09 -3.55
N LEU A 91 8.04 0.00 -4.60
CA LEU A 91 7.71 0.47 -5.95
C LEU A 91 7.78 -0.69 -6.96
N PRO A 92 6.80 -1.62 -6.95
CA PRO A 92 6.66 -2.58 -8.03
C PRO A 92 6.39 -1.87 -9.35
N THR A 93 7.05 -2.35 -10.41
CA THR A 93 6.76 -1.98 -11.80
C THR A 93 6.08 -3.15 -12.50
N ARG A 94 5.29 -2.88 -13.54
CA ARG A 94 4.51 -3.89 -14.30
C ARG A 94 3.64 -4.74 -13.37
N CYS A 95 2.86 -4.08 -12.52
CA CYS A 95 2.00 -4.75 -11.56
C CYS A 95 0.90 -5.54 -12.26
N VAL A 96 0.76 -6.81 -11.90
CA VAL A 96 -0.34 -7.68 -12.32
C VAL A 96 -1.46 -7.61 -11.27
N PRO A 97 -2.69 -8.03 -11.60
CA PRO A 97 -3.74 -8.14 -10.59
C PRO A 97 -3.31 -9.01 -9.41
N GLY A 98 -3.56 -8.54 -8.19
CA GLY A 98 -3.06 -9.15 -6.96
C GLY A 98 -3.14 -8.20 -5.76
N VAL A 99 -2.36 -8.50 -4.73
CA VAL A 99 -2.21 -7.66 -3.53
C VAL A 99 -0.73 -7.31 -3.38
N TYR A 100 -0.44 -6.01 -3.27
CA TYR A 100 0.90 -5.49 -3.01
C TYR A 100 0.92 -4.93 -1.60
N GLY A 101 1.92 -5.31 -0.81
CA GLY A 101 1.98 -4.93 0.59
C GLY A 101 3.37 -4.58 1.07
N ILE A 102 3.40 -3.84 2.18
CA ILE A 102 4.56 -3.72 3.05
C ILE A 102 4.12 -4.24 4.42
N GLU A 103 4.88 -5.18 4.96
CA GLU A 103 4.74 -5.64 6.34
C GLU A 103 5.95 -5.18 7.16
N TRP A 104 5.77 -5.12 8.48
CA TRP A 104 6.82 -4.72 9.40
C TRP A 104 6.74 -5.46 10.73
N ALA A 105 7.88 -5.56 11.39
CA ALA A 105 7.99 -6.02 12.77
C ALA A 105 8.20 -4.82 13.69
N TRP A 106 7.49 -4.78 14.81
CA TRP A 106 7.75 -3.81 15.86
C TRP A 106 8.94 -4.27 16.72
N PRO A 107 9.70 -3.35 17.32
CA PRO A 107 10.66 -3.70 18.36
C PRO A 107 9.92 -4.27 19.59
N ASP A 108 10.59 -5.17 20.31
CA ASP A 108 10.14 -5.68 21.61
C ASP A 108 10.16 -4.60 22.70
#